data_AF-A0A7J7HFQ9-F1
#
_entry.id   AF-A0A7J7HFQ9-F1
#
_cell.length_a   1.000
_cell.length_b   1.000
_cell.length_c   1.000
_cell.angle_alpha   90.00
_cell.angle_beta   90.00
_cell.angle_gamma   90.00
#
_symmetry.space_group_name_H-M   'P 1'
#
loop_
_entity.id
_entity.type
_entity.pdbx_description
1 polymer ?
#
loop_
_entity_poly.entity_id
_entity_poly.type
_entity_poly.pdbx_seq_one_letter_code
_entity_poly.pdbx_strand_id
1 'polypeptide(L)'
;MQRKFRQAFTAIKEHGCVSYAKIATIGGFCDLDHVVVKATSPNDLPLPDRYVHELLKIFLVSPSSFRAFSLTFTRRFNKTQCWRVALKCLVLLHRLLRSLPENSPFRAELLWTRSNGLLGLYPCKFKDSSSSASEDFTGFIRSYAQLLDEALDCLSNDNNRADYYEDEDEDVDDEEKEVPQTLEGNVGTFNFIITHNLI
;
A
#
# COMPACT_ATOMS: atom_id res chain seq x y z
N MET A 1 -40.65 -9.85 45.31
CA MET A 1 -41.60 -9.57 44.20
C MET A 1 -40.87 -8.69 43.18
N GLN A 2 -40.27 -9.25 42.12
CA GLN A 2 -40.76 -9.18 40.72
C GLN A 2 -41.41 -7.80 40.41
N ARG A 3 -40.84 -6.96 39.54
CA ARG A 3 -40.92 -7.12 38.07
C ARG A 3 -39.79 -6.39 37.33
N LYS A 4 -38.98 -7.20 36.65
CA LYS A 4 -38.42 -7.06 35.29
C LYS A 4 -38.73 -5.74 34.54
N PHE A 5 -37.75 -4.84 34.47
CA PHE A 5 -37.52 -3.93 33.32
C PHE A 5 -35.99 -3.65 33.14
N ARG A 6 -35.15 -4.68 33.37
CA ARG A 6 -33.83 -4.77 32.72
C ARG A 6 -34.05 -5.58 31.44
N GLN A 7 -33.42 -5.13 30.34
CA GLN A 7 -33.46 -5.69 28.98
C GLN A 7 -34.71 -5.38 28.15
N ALA A 8 -34.80 -4.15 27.62
CA ALA A 8 -35.62 -3.87 26.42
C ALA A 8 -35.24 -2.58 25.65
N PHE A 9 -34.16 -1.85 26.00
CA PHE A 9 -33.79 -0.60 25.30
C PHE A 9 -32.45 -0.64 24.56
N THR A 10 -31.78 -1.79 24.51
CA THR A 10 -30.50 -1.99 23.78
C THR A 10 -30.67 -2.94 22.60
N ALA A 11 -31.79 -2.83 21.87
CA ALA A 11 -32.08 -3.71 20.74
C ALA A 11 -32.68 -3.00 19.50
N ILE A 12 -32.82 -1.66 19.48
CA ILE A 12 -33.51 -0.93 18.38
C ILE A 12 -32.72 0.30 17.87
N LYS A 13 -31.38 0.29 17.97
CA LYS A 13 -30.54 1.27 17.23
C LYS A 13 -29.37 0.64 16.48
N GLU A 14 -29.48 -0.64 16.16
CA GLU A 14 -28.63 -1.30 15.16
C GLU A 14 -29.52 -1.95 14.10
N HIS A 15 -30.25 -1.12 13.35
CA HIS A 15 -30.80 -1.56 12.08
C HIS A 15 -30.33 -0.63 10.98
N GLY A 16 -29.63 -1.21 10.00
CA GLY A 16 -29.74 -0.75 8.62
C GLY A 16 -28.61 0.11 8.09
N CYS A 17 -27.40 -0.47 7.95
CA CYS A 17 -26.55 -0.22 6.77
C CYS A 17 -25.80 -1.50 6.37
N VAL A 18 -26.44 -2.66 6.50
CA VAL A 18 -26.06 -3.87 5.76
C VAL A 18 -27.27 -4.22 4.91
N SER A 19 -27.44 -3.49 3.81
CA SER A 19 -28.35 -3.92 2.75
C SER A 19 -27.67 -5.12 2.08
N TYR A 20 -28.02 -6.31 2.56
CA TYR A 20 -27.87 -7.55 1.83
C TYR A 20 -28.74 -7.48 0.58
N ALA A 21 -28.25 -6.80 -0.45
CA ALA A 21 -28.67 -7.13 -1.80
C ALA A 21 -27.69 -8.21 -2.27
N LYS A 22 -28.17 -9.47 -2.25
CA LYS A 22 -27.62 -10.55 -3.08
C LYS A 22 -27.66 -10.07 -4.53
N ILE A 23 -26.64 -9.36 -4.96
CA ILE A 23 -26.39 -9.08 -6.37
C ILE A 23 -25.20 -9.96 -6.70
N ALA A 24 -25.49 -11.05 -7.41
CA ALA A 24 -24.45 -11.83 -8.07
C ALA A 24 -23.76 -10.89 -9.06
N THR A 25 -22.62 -10.33 -8.65
CA THR A 25 -21.75 -9.57 -9.53
C THR A 25 -20.40 -10.27 -9.59
N ILE A 26 -20.04 -10.57 -10.83
CA ILE A 26 -18.86 -11.28 -11.33
C ILE A 26 -17.58 -10.83 -10.61
N GLY A 27 -16.83 -11.79 -10.06
CA GLY A 27 -15.39 -11.68 -9.79
C GLY A 27 -14.96 -11.10 -8.43
N GLY A 28 -14.97 -11.86 -7.34
CA GLY A 28 -14.17 -11.59 -6.12
C GLY A 28 -14.49 -10.32 -5.29
N PHE A 29 -15.23 -9.34 -5.81
CA PHE A 29 -15.54 -8.08 -5.14
C PHE A 29 -16.38 -8.26 -3.85
N CYS A 30 -17.34 -9.20 -3.86
CA CYS A 30 -18.16 -9.47 -2.69
C CYS A 30 -17.36 -10.08 -1.53
N ASP A 31 -16.31 -10.85 -1.84
CA ASP A 31 -15.48 -11.50 -0.83
C ASP A 31 -14.62 -10.45 -0.12
N LEU A 32 -14.04 -9.51 -0.88
CA LEU A 32 -13.25 -8.42 -0.33
C LEU A 32 -14.06 -7.50 0.60
N ASP A 33 -15.26 -7.07 0.20
CA ASP A 33 -16.14 -6.25 1.05
C ASP A 33 -16.51 -6.99 2.34
N HIS A 34 -16.81 -8.29 2.24
CA HIS A 34 -17.09 -9.12 3.40
C HIS A 34 -15.90 -9.17 4.37
N VAL A 35 -14.69 -9.40 3.87
CA VAL A 35 -13.46 -9.44 4.68
C VAL A 35 -13.23 -8.10 5.38
N VAL A 36 -13.35 -6.98 4.68
CA VAL A 36 -13.17 -5.63 5.27
C VAL A 36 -14.22 -5.36 6.36
N VAL A 37 -15.49 -5.67 6.11
CA VAL A 37 -16.57 -5.47 7.11
C VAL A 37 -16.33 -6.34 8.35
N LYS A 38 -15.90 -7.60 8.15
CA LYS A 38 -15.66 -8.54 9.24
C LYS A 38 -14.43 -8.17 10.07
N ALA A 39 -13.37 -7.71 9.40
CA ALA A 39 -12.16 -7.19 10.03
C ALA A 39 -12.44 -5.93 10.86
N THR A 40 -13.38 -5.09 10.40
CA THR A 40 -13.76 -3.81 11.03
C THR A 40 -15.06 -3.90 11.83
N SER A 41 -15.35 -5.09 12.38
CA SER A 41 -16.49 -5.27 13.28
C SER A 41 -16.30 -4.46 14.58
N PRO A 42 -17.36 -3.88 15.16
CA PRO A 42 -17.26 -2.99 16.33
C PRO A 42 -16.95 -3.71 17.65
N ASN A 43 -16.50 -4.97 17.61
CA ASN A 43 -16.16 -5.74 18.81
C ASN A 43 -14.93 -5.17 19.54
N ASP A 44 -14.75 -5.57 20.79
CA ASP A 44 -13.61 -5.18 21.63
C ASP A 44 -12.29 -5.89 21.25
N LEU A 45 -12.33 -6.83 20.30
CA LEU A 45 -11.17 -7.60 19.89
C LEU A 45 -10.28 -6.79 18.92
N PRO A 46 -8.94 -6.88 19.05
CA PRO A 46 -8.02 -6.28 18.09
C PRO A 46 -8.21 -6.89 16.69
N LEU A 47 -7.79 -6.17 15.65
CA LEU A 47 -7.84 -6.63 14.27
C LEU A 47 -7.03 -7.94 14.12
N PRO A 48 -7.68 -9.09 13.84
CA PRO A 48 -6.98 -10.37 13.69
C PRO A 48 -6.13 -10.39 12.42
N ASP A 49 -4.90 -10.91 12.51
CA ASP A 49 -3.96 -10.96 11.38
C ASP A 49 -4.46 -11.81 10.21
N ARG A 50 -5.35 -12.78 10.47
CA ARG A 50 -5.96 -13.62 9.44
C ARG A 50 -6.59 -12.81 8.30
N TYR A 51 -7.23 -11.67 8.61
CA TYR A 51 -7.88 -10.85 7.58
C TYR A 51 -6.88 -10.07 6.74
N VAL A 52 -5.74 -9.67 7.34
CA VAL A 52 -4.64 -9.05 6.59
C VAL A 52 -4.11 -10.08 5.61
N HIS A 53 -3.76 -11.29 6.07
CA HIS A 53 -3.27 -12.36 5.20
C HIS A 53 -4.25 -12.76 4.11
N GLU A 54 -5.54 -12.78 4.41
CA GLU A 54 -6.60 -13.06 3.44
C GLU A 54 -6.66 -11.99 2.35
N LEU A 55 -6.62 -10.70 2.71
CA LEU A 55 -6.55 -9.61 1.74
C LEU A 55 -5.27 -9.65 0.92
N LEU A 56 -4.12 -9.94 1.53
CA LEU A 56 -2.86 -10.12 0.81
C LEU A 56 -2.95 -11.24 -0.23
N LYS A 57 -3.60 -12.37 0.09
CA LYS A 57 -3.83 -13.45 -0.88
C LYS A 57 -4.72 -12.99 -2.03
N ILE A 58 -5.80 -12.24 -1.74
CA ILE A 58 -6.68 -11.69 -2.78
C ILE A 58 -5.90 -10.75 -3.71
N PHE A 59 -5.04 -9.90 -3.13
CA PHE A 59 -4.19 -8.96 -3.86
C PHE A 59 -3.18 -9.65 -4.79
N LEU A 60 -2.61 -10.78 -4.33
CA LEU A 60 -1.70 -11.60 -5.16
C LEU A 60 -2.41 -12.26 -6.34
N VAL A 61 -3.67 -12.66 -6.17
CA VAL A 61 -4.45 -13.32 -7.23
C VAL A 61 -5.00 -12.32 -8.25
N SER A 62 -5.37 -11.12 -7.80
CA SER A 62 -6.01 -10.13 -8.66
C SER A 62 -5.57 -8.70 -8.33
N PRO A 63 -4.70 -8.07 -9.15
CA PRO A 63 -4.30 -6.68 -8.95
C PRO A 63 -5.47 -5.68 -9.01
N SER A 64 -6.56 -5.99 -9.72
CA SER A 64 -7.74 -5.11 -9.78
C SER A 64 -8.46 -4.98 -8.42
N SER A 65 -8.15 -5.87 -7.46
CA SER A 65 -8.69 -5.81 -6.11
C SER A 65 -8.13 -4.65 -5.26
N PHE A 66 -7.02 -4.02 -5.65
CA PHE A 66 -6.50 -2.83 -4.95
C PHE A 66 -7.48 -1.66 -5.01
N ARG A 67 -7.97 -1.35 -6.21
CA ARG A 67 -9.01 -0.32 -6.42
C ARG A 67 -10.28 -0.66 -5.65
N ALA A 68 -10.71 -1.93 -5.70
CA ALA A 68 -11.87 -2.42 -4.96
C ALA A 68 -11.73 -2.18 -3.45
N PHE A 69 -10.54 -2.51 -2.91
CA PHE A 69 -10.21 -2.28 -1.51
C PHE A 69 -10.26 -0.80 -1.17
N SER A 70 -9.58 0.07 -1.92
CA SER A 70 -9.52 1.50 -1.64
C SER A 70 -10.91 2.12 -1.56
N LEU A 71 -11.80 1.77 -2.49
CA LEU A 71 -13.20 2.23 -2.48
C LEU A 71 -13.98 1.68 -1.27
N THR A 72 -13.82 0.39 -0.99
CA THR A 72 -14.53 -0.30 0.10
C THR A 72 -14.11 0.23 1.47
N PHE A 73 -12.80 0.33 1.69
CA PHE A 73 -12.17 0.92 2.87
C PHE A 73 -12.69 2.34 3.09
N THR A 74 -12.59 3.18 2.06
CA THR A 74 -13.02 4.58 2.10
C THR A 74 -14.50 4.70 2.48
N ARG A 75 -15.36 3.91 1.85
CA ARG A 75 -16.79 3.88 2.14
C ARG A 75 -17.06 3.46 3.59
N ARG A 76 -16.33 2.48 4.13
CA ARG A 76 -16.46 2.01 5.51
C ARG A 76 -15.99 3.04 6.52
N PHE A 77 -14.84 3.68 6.26
CA PHE A 77 -14.23 4.69 7.13
C PHE A 77 -15.02 5.99 7.14
N ASN A 78 -15.49 6.48 6.00
CA ASN A 78 -16.26 7.74 5.94
C ASN A 78 -17.67 7.62 6.55
N LYS A 79 -18.27 6.43 6.53
CA LYS A 79 -19.62 6.20 7.06
C LYS A 79 -19.66 5.87 8.55
N THR A 80 -18.57 5.36 9.12
CA THR A 80 -18.59 4.94 10.53
C THR A 80 -18.59 6.14 11.46
N GLN A 81 -19.36 6.03 12.54
CA GLN A 81 -19.38 6.98 13.66
C GLN A 81 -18.96 6.28 14.97
N CYS A 82 -18.35 5.10 14.86
CA CYS A 82 -17.82 4.32 15.96
C CYS A 82 -16.29 4.28 15.90
N TRP A 83 -15.65 4.76 16.96
CA TRP A 83 -14.19 4.83 17.04
C TRP A 83 -13.51 3.47 16.88
N ARG A 84 -14.11 2.37 17.37
CA ARG A 84 -13.54 1.01 17.25
C ARG A 84 -13.43 0.57 15.80
N VAL A 85 -14.48 0.84 15.02
CA VAL A 85 -14.51 0.53 13.58
C VAL A 85 -13.52 1.41 12.85
N ALA A 86 -13.51 2.72 13.12
CA ALA A 86 -12.57 3.66 12.51
C ALA A 86 -11.12 3.27 12.79
N LEU A 87 -10.81 2.90 14.04
CA LEU A 87 -9.48 2.46 14.44
C LEU A 87 -9.06 1.21 13.68
N LYS A 88 -9.93 0.21 13.60
CA LYS A 88 -9.65 -1.03 12.86
C LYS A 88 -9.46 -0.78 11.38
N CYS A 89 -10.21 0.14 10.79
CA CYS A 89 -9.96 0.58 9.42
C CYS A 89 -8.52 1.10 9.30
N LEU A 90 -8.12 2.10 10.10
CA LEU A 90 -6.78 2.69 10.01
C LEU A 90 -5.66 1.67 10.27
N VAL A 91 -5.82 0.79 11.26
CA VAL A 91 -4.87 -0.30 11.53
C VAL A 91 -4.78 -1.27 10.36
N LEU A 92 -5.91 -1.62 9.73
CA LEU A 92 -5.92 -2.48 8.56
C LEU A 92 -5.15 -1.84 7.40
N LEU A 93 -5.42 -0.56 7.11
CA LEU A 93 -4.71 0.19 6.08
C LEU A 93 -3.21 0.25 6.36
N HIS A 94 -2.83 0.61 7.58
CA HIS A 94 -1.42 0.67 7.99
C HIS A 94 -0.71 -0.69 7.82
N ARG A 95 -1.32 -1.77 8.29
CA ARG A 95 -0.74 -3.12 8.14
C ARG A 95 -0.56 -3.51 6.68
N LEU A 96 -1.51 -3.17 5.81
CA LEU A 96 -1.38 -3.43 4.37
C LEU A 96 -0.27 -2.58 3.74
N LEU A 97 -0.18 -1.29 4.08
CA LEU A 97 0.92 -0.43 3.60
C LEU A 97 2.30 -0.95 4.01
N ARG A 98 2.42 -1.51 5.21
CA ARG A 98 3.68 -2.11 5.70
C ARG A 98 3.98 -3.48 5.10
N SER A 99 2.96 -4.25 4.77
CA SER A 99 3.13 -5.62 4.27
C SER A 99 3.37 -5.68 2.76
N LEU A 100 2.92 -4.67 2.01
CA LEU A 100 3.10 -4.59 0.57
C LEU A 100 4.42 -3.91 0.20
N PRO A 101 5.13 -4.41 -0.84
CA PRO A 101 6.28 -3.73 -1.41
C PRO A 101 5.98 -2.28 -1.78
N GLU A 102 6.99 -1.42 -1.71
CA GLU A 102 6.88 0.01 -2.04
C GLU A 102 6.45 0.22 -3.50
N ASN A 103 6.95 -0.62 -4.41
CA ASN A 103 6.62 -0.63 -5.84
C ASN A 103 5.24 -1.23 -6.17
N SER A 104 4.42 -1.56 -5.16
CA SER A 104 3.08 -2.10 -5.40
C SER A 104 2.10 -1.03 -5.88
N PRO A 105 1.24 -1.31 -6.89
CA PRO A 105 0.24 -0.36 -7.37
C PRO A 105 -0.83 0.01 -6.33
N PHE A 106 -0.84 -0.66 -5.19
CA PHE A 106 -1.73 -0.36 -4.06
C PHE A 106 -1.65 1.10 -3.61
N ARG A 107 -0.43 1.66 -3.51
CA ARG A 107 -0.21 3.06 -3.10
C ARG A 107 -0.75 4.02 -4.15
N ALA A 108 -0.46 3.77 -5.42
CA ALA A 108 -0.98 4.56 -6.53
C ALA A 108 -2.51 4.59 -6.56
N GLU A 109 -3.18 3.46 -6.33
CA GLU A 109 -4.65 3.41 -6.25
C GLU A 109 -5.20 4.17 -5.03
N LEU A 110 -4.51 4.17 -3.89
CA LEU A 110 -4.90 4.97 -2.72
C LEU A 110 -4.74 6.47 -2.99
N LEU A 111 -3.64 6.89 -3.60
CA LEU A 111 -3.41 8.29 -4.00
C LEU A 111 -4.42 8.75 -5.03
N TRP A 112 -4.74 7.92 -6.03
CA TRP A 112 -5.80 8.20 -7.00
C TRP A 112 -7.17 8.36 -6.32
N THR A 113 -7.45 7.52 -5.31
CA THR A 113 -8.68 7.61 -4.53
C THR A 113 -8.71 8.90 -3.68
N ARG A 114 -7.57 9.35 -3.17
CA ARG A 114 -7.39 10.62 -2.43
C ARG A 114 -7.55 11.82 -3.36
N SER A 115 -6.89 11.85 -4.51
CA SER A 115 -6.94 12.95 -5.48
C SER A 115 -8.34 13.18 -6.04
N ASN A 116 -9.14 12.12 -6.12
CA ASN A 116 -10.54 12.18 -6.53
C ASN A 116 -11.50 12.58 -5.38
N GLY A 117 -10.97 12.90 -4.20
CA GLY A 117 -11.76 13.30 -3.04
C GLY A 117 -12.60 12.18 -2.43
N LEU A 118 -12.34 10.93 -2.80
CA LEU A 118 -13.04 9.79 -2.22
C LEU A 118 -12.45 9.47 -0.84
N LEU A 119 -11.12 9.36 -0.76
CA LEU A 119 -10.39 9.08 0.48
C LEU A 119 -9.98 10.39 1.18
N GLY A 120 -10.57 10.68 2.33
CA GLY A 120 -10.25 11.85 3.16
C GLY A 120 -9.53 11.47 4.45
N LEU A 121 -8.22 11.24 4.38
CA LEU A 121 -7.39 11.03 5.58
C LEU A 121 -6.94 12.36 6.19
N TYR A 122 -6.63 13.37 5.38
CA TYR A 122 -6.35 14.72 5.84
C TYR A 122 -7.07 15.78 4.97
N PRO A 123 -7.84 16.72 5.57
CA PRO A 123 -8.29 16.72 6.97
C PRO A 123 -9.34 15.63 7.23
N CYS A 124 -9.14 14.81 8.27
CA CYS A 124 -10.09 13.79 8.69
C CYS A 124 -11.32 14.40 9.39
N LYS A 125 -12.51 14.20 8.83
CA LYS A 125 -13.79 14.71 9.39
C LYS A 125 -14.48 13.73 10.36
N PHE A 126 -13.81 12.65 10.75
CA PHE A 126 -14.37 11.66 11.67
C PHE A 126 -14.80 12.30 13.00
N LYS A 127 -15.91 11.82 13.56
CA LYS A 127 -16.39 12.16 14.90
C LYS A 127 -17.03 10.91 15.50
N ASP A 128 -16.63 10.55 16.72
CA ASP A 128 -17.26 9.45 17.43
C ASP A 128 -18.59 9.88 18.05
N SER A 129 -19.60 9.02 17.91
CA SER A 129 -20.90 9.16 18.58
C SER A 129 -21.28 7.92 19.39
N SER A 130 -20.37 6.93 19.47
CA SER A 130 -20.62 5.64 20.11
C SER A 130 -20.17 5.56 21.58
N SER A 131 -19.25 6.43 22.00
CA SER A 131 -18.69 6.45 23.36
C SER A 131 -19.06 7.71 24.13
N SER A 132 -19.04 7.62 25.47
CA SER A 132 -19.10 8.79 26.36
C SER A 132 -17.79 9.60 26.34
N ALA A 133 -16.67 8.98 26.02
CA ALA A 133 -15.35 9.61 25.85
C ALA A 133 -15.06 9.86 24.36
N SER A 134 -16.01 10.44 23.64
CA SER A 134 -15.96 10.55 22.18
C SER A 134 -14.87 11.51 21.67
N GLU A 135 -14.51 12.53 22.44
CA GLU A 135 -13.54 13.55 22.01
C GLU A 135 -12.11 13.00 21.94
N ASP A 136 -11.65 12.26 22.97
CA ASP A 136 -10.31 11.68 23.01
C ASP A 136 -10.09 10.71 21.84
N PHE A 137 -11.05 9.79 21.62
CA PHE A 137 -10.98 8.85 20.52
C PHE A 137 -11.08 9.56 19.17
N THR A 138 -11.92 10.59 19.04
CA THR A 138 -12.00 11.37 17.81
C THR A 138 -10.67 12.04 17.48
N GLY A 139 -10.04 12.68 18.48
CA GLY A 139 -8.72 13.31 18.33
C GLY A 139 -7.68 12.30 17.87
N PHE A 140 -7.58 11.16 18.57
CA PHE A 140 -6.62 10.10 18.22
C PHE A 140 -6.83 9.57 16.80
N ILE A 141 -8.07 9.29 16.38
CA ILE A 141 -8.38 8.78 15.04
C ILE A 141 -7.99 9.81 13.97
N ARG A 142 -8.23 11.10 14.19
CA ARG A 142 -7.84 12.16 13.24
C ARG A 142 -6.32 12.27 13.12
N SER A 143 -5.60 12.25 14.24
CA SER A 143 -4.14 12.26 14.23
C SER A 143 -3.56 11.03 13.54
N TYR A 144 -4.14 9.85 13.77
CA TYR A 144 -3.68 8.62 13.13
C TYR A 144 -3.99 8.61 11.63
N ALA A 145 -5.15 9.12 11.20
CA ALA A 145 -5.47 9.29 9.78
C ALA A 145 -4.46 10.24 9.10
N GLN A 146 -4.13 11.36 9.74
CA GLN A 146 -3.12 12.29 9.25
C GLN A 146 -1.73 11.66 9.15
N LEU A 147 -1.34 10.83 10.12
CA LEU A 147 -0.08 10.08 10.06
C LEU A 147 -0.03 9.15 8.84
N LEU A 148 -1.12 8.45 8.54
CA LEU A 148 -1.17 7.59 7.35
C LEU A 148 -1.20 8.37 6.05
N ASP A 149 -1.84 9.54 6.03
CA ASP A 149 -1.82 10.44 4.87
C ASP A 149 -0.39 10.91 4.57
N GLU A 150 0.35 11.36 5.58
CA GLU A 150 1.75 11.77 5.45
C GLU A 150 2.65 10.60 5.03
N ALA A 151 2.44 9.41 5.61
CA ALA A 151 3.19 8.21 5.24
C ALA A 151 2.99 7.85 3.75
N LEU A 152 1.78 8.00 3.22
CA LEU A 152 1.53 7.79 1.79
C LEU A 152 2.32 8.77 0.92
N ASP A 153 2.46 10.02 1.34
CA ASP A 153 3.19 11.05 0.62
C ASP A 153 4.71 10.83 0.69
N CYS A 154 5.28 10.49 1.87
CA CYS A 154 6.71 10.18 2.01
C CYS A 154 7.13 9.01 1.11
N LEU A 155 6.39 7.90 1.18
CA LEU A 155 6.67 6.70 0.40
C LEU A 155 6.56 6.93 -1.12
N SER A 156 5.73 7.87 -1.55
CA SER A 156 5.59 8.21 -2.97
C SER A 156 6.77 9.02 -3.48
N ASN A 157 7.33 9.87 -2.63
CA ASN A 157 8.45 10.72 -2.99
C ASN A 157 9.78 9.95 -3.03
N ASP A 158 9.93 8.90 -2.20
CA ASP A 158 11.12 8.05 -2.21
C ASP A 158 11.26 7.24 -3.51
N ASN A 159 10.15 6.77 -4.10
CA ASN A 159 10.16 6.13 -5.43
C ASN A 159 10.74 7.05 -6.51
N ASN A 160 10.38 8.34 -6.50
CA ASN A 160 10.93 9.30 -7.46
C ASN A 160 12.43 9.57 -7.28
N ARG A 161 13.03 9.26 -6.13
CA ARG A 161 14.47 9.46 -5.88
C ARG A 161 15.33 8.26 -6.27
N ALA A 162 14.76 7.06 -6.33
CA ALA A 162 15.46 5.85 -6.74
C ALA A 162 15.76 5.81 -8.25
N ASP A 163 14.94 6.46 -9.07
CA ASP A 163 15.10 6.52 -10.54
C ASP A 163 16.27 7.43 -11.01
N TYR A 164 17.04 8.04 -10.09
CA TYR A 164 18.12 8.99 -10.43
C TYR A 164 19.55 8.41 -10.34
N TYR A 165 19.72 7.11 -10.07
CA TYR A 165 21.04 6.51 -9.83
C TYR A 165 21.39 5.32 -10.76
N GLU A 166 20.70 5.12 -11.89
CA GLU A 166 20.99 4.02 -12.84
C GLU A 166 21.63 4.46 -14.18
N ASP A 167 22.27 5.64 -14.27
CA ASP A 167 22.91 6.13 -15.52
C ASP A 167 24.34 6.69 -15.32
N GLU A 168 25.23 6.00 -14.60
CA GLU A 168 26.69 6.28 -14.63
C GLU A 168 27.52 4.98 -14.60
N ASP A 169 27.39 4.15 -15.64
CA ASP A 169 28.52 3.31 -16.09
C ASP A 169 29.11 4.02 -17.32
N GLU A 170 29.94 5.04 -17.08
CA GLU A 170 30.69 5.74 -18.13
C GLU A 170 31.71 4.78 -18.79
N ASP A 171 31.55 4.60 -20.10
CA ASP A 171 32.53 4.03 -21.01
C ASP A 171 33.88 4.78 -20.85
N VAL A 172 34.91 4.08 -20.37
CA VAL A 172 36.28 4.59 -20.40
C VAL A 172 36.85 4.30 -21.78
N ASP A 173 36.80 5.30 -22.66
CA ASP A 173 37.50 5.32 -23.94
C ASP A 173 39.03 5.31 -23.72
N ASP A 174 39.70 4.26 -24.19
CA ASP A 174 41.16 4.19 -24.30
C ASP A 174 41.65 5.18 -25.39
N GLU A 175 42.17 6.35 -24.97
CA GLU A 175 42.86 7.29 -25.87
C GLU A 175 44.17 6.68 -26.41
N GLU A 176 44.15 6.28 -27.69
CA GLU A 176 45.37 6.08 -28.50
C GLU A 176 46.13 7.41 -28.65
N LYS A 177 47.32 7.50 -28.04
CA LYS A 177 48.29 8.57 -28.33
C LYS A 177 49.28 8.13 -29.40
N GLU A 178 49.09 8.62 -30.63
CA GLU A 178 50.14 8.66 -31.65
C GLU A 178 51.29 9.62 -31.23
N VAL A 179 52.54 9.16 -31.41
CA VAL A 179 53.75 9.99 -31.28
C VAL A 179 54.57 9.86 -32.56
N PRO A 180 54.95 10.95 -33.25
CA PRO A 180 55.74 10.88 -34.47
C PRO A 180 57.27 10.93 -34.24
N GLN A 181 57.94 9.98 -34.91
CA GLN A 181 59.31 9.86 -35.43
C GLN A 181 60.44 10.82 -34.97
N THR A 182 61.60 10.25 -34.57
CA THR A 182 62.83 10.15 -35.41
C THR A 182 64.03 9.61 -34.60
N LEU A 183 64.85 8.78 -35.26
CA LEU A 183 66.34 8.77 -35.29
C LEU A 183 66.95 7.35 -35.29
N GLU A 184 67.55 7.07 -36.45
CA GLU A 184 68.70 6.22 -36.80
C GLU A 184 69.32 5.25 -35.78
N GLY A 185 69.64 4.05 -36.28
CA GLY A 185 70.90 3.39 -35.91
C GLY A 185 70.84 1.88 -35.72
N ASN A 186 71.50 1.19 -36.65
CA ASN A 186 72.17 -0.11 -36.50
C ASN A 186 71.40 -1.44 -36.55
N VAL A 187 71.56 -2.08 -37.73
CA VAL A 187 72.18 -3.41 -37.97
C VAL A 187 71.83 -4.53 -36.98
N GLY A 188 71.09 -5.53 -37.46
CA GLY A 188 70.96 -6.81 -36.79
C GLY A 188 70.06 -7.77 -37.55
N THR A 189 70.66 -8.49 -38.51
CA THR A 189 70.17 -9.73 -39.11
C THR A 189 69.45 -10.65 -38.11
N PHE A 190 68.35 -11.30 -38.48
CA PHE A 190 68.24 -12.77 -38.59
C PHE A 190 66.85 -13.20 -39.08
N ASN A 191 66.85 -13.93 -40.20
CA ASN A 191 65.76 -14.76 -40.70
C ASN A 191 65.43 -15.89 -39.71
N PHE A 192 64.14 -16.25 -39.57
CA PHE A 192 63.75 -17.66 -39.74
C PHE A 192 62.25 -17.81 -40.06
N ILE A 193 61.99 -18.24 -41.29
CA ILE A 193 60.78 -18.94 -41.72
C ILE A 193 60.94 -20.40 -41.31
N ILE A 194 59.99 -21.03 -40.62
CA ILE A 194 59.54 -22.41 -40.92
C ILE A 194 58.06 -22.54 -40.53
N THR A 195 57.23 -22.70 -41.56
CA THR A 195 55.95 -23.41 -41.52
C THR A 195 56.20 -24.91 -41.33
N HIS A 196 55.48 -25.56 -40.42
CA HIS A 196 55.39 -27.03 -40.46
C HIS A 196 53.94 -27.49 -40.31
N ASN A 197 53.50 -28.15 -41.37
CA ASN A 197 52.31 -28.98 -41.52
C ASN A 197 52.66 -30.42 -41.06
N LEU A 198 51.66 -31.31 -40.98
CA LEU A 198 51.63 -32.72 -40.48
C LEU A 198 51.21 -32.85 -39.00
N ILE A 199 50.19 -33.62 -38.62
CA ILE A 199 49.41 -34.72 -39.27
C ILE A 199 47.93 -34.53 -38.94
#